data_AF-A0A661J3L4-F1
#
_entry.id   AF-A0A661J3L4-F1
#
_cell.length_a   1.000
_cell.length_b   1.000
_cell.length_c   1.000
_cell.angle_alpha   90.00
_cell.angle_beta   90.00
_cell.angle_gamma   90.00
#
_symmetry.space_group_name_H-M   'P 1'
#
loop_
_entity.id
_entity.type
_entity.pdbx_description
1 polymer ?
#
loop_
_entity_poly.entity_id
_entity_poly.type
_entity_poly.pdbx_seq_one_letter_code
_entity_poly.pdbx_strand_id
1 'polypeptide(L)'
;MKDKLNIAEKLEKIGIKQIQGGYPGRSKIDYEFIKTFKKQSNIKVEAIAQIFQKDWKKQIDMSLESGPDIIDLIYPSSELRLKYVQKVSKEQMMERVVEAIEYANKGDAVVRYAPVDTTRTEMSFLIELLKRAVSAGAQRITIADTAGAIIPAGMKFMVKEVKSHFDLPLQIHCHNDFGLALANSLAALEAGADIIDVTINGLGERAGNLSLDELVISTLVLYDLDLGIDTKGLFELSKYIETLTKVPLPDTKPIVGKWAFTHKLDAHVWGVLTYPPLYEVVPPELVGNKRIIPIGKYSGPVAIKAKLDQLGYKADDDEIKAIIEKVEAKAYDRHASLTDEEFLQIVKEVKGTI
;
A
#
# COMPACT_ATOMS: atom_id res chain seq x y z
N MET A 1 20.20 -8.04 1.66
CA MET A 1 19.80 -9.41 1.30
C MET A 1 18.90 -10.02 2.36
N LYS A 2 19.41 -10.29 3.57
CA LYS A 2 18.65 -10.89 4.68
C LYS A 2 17.30 -10.23 4.91
N ASP A 3 17.26 -8.90 4.96
CA ASP A 3 16.00 -8.18 5.19
C ASP A 3 15.00 -8.35 4.04
N LYS A 4 15.46 -8.41 2.78
CA LYS A 4 14.58 -8.69 1.63
C LYS A 4 13.94 -10.07 1.73
N LEU A 5 14.72 -11.09 2.09
CA LEU A 5 14.21 -12.46 2.30
C LEU A 5 13.19 -12.49 3.44
N ASN A 6 13.52 -11.87 4.58
CA ASN A 6 12.61 -11.79 5.72
C ASN A 6 11.29 -11.09 5.38
N ILE A 7 11.33 -10.00 4.59
CA ILE A 7 10.13 -9.31 4.12
C ILE A 7 9.31 -10.23 3.21
N ALA A 8 9.96 -10.89 2.25
CA ALA A 8 9.31 -11.77 1.30
C ALA A 8 8.62 -12.96 1.99
N GLU A 9 9.27 -13.57 2.98
CA GLU A 9 8.71 -14.64 3.81
C GLU A 9 7.51 -14.15 4.64
N LYS A 10 7.56 -12.92 5.17
CA LYS A 10 6.41 -12.31 5.86
C LYS A 10 5.24 -12.07 4.92
N LEU A 11 5.50 -11.56 3.71
CA LEU A 11 4.48 -11.35 2.69
C LEU A 11 3.85 -12.67 2.24
N GLU A 12 4.67 -13.71 2.00
CA GLU A 12 4.19 -15.06 1.70
C GLU A 12 3.29 -15.61 2.82
N LYS A 13 3.74 -15.47 4.08
CA LYS A 13 3.01 -15.97 5.25
C LYS A 13 1.63 -15.34 5.40
N ILE A 14 1.48 -14.05 5.08
CA ILE A 14 0.16 -13.39 5.12
C ILE A 14 -0.68 -13.69 3.88
N GLY A 15 -0.19 -14.47 2.91
CA GLY A 15 -0.95 -14.93 1.76
C GLY A 15 -0.71 -14.19 0.44
N ILE A 16 0.27 -13.28 0.36
CA ILE A 16 0.63 -12.58 -0.89
C ILE A 16 1.07 -13.60 -1.95
N LYS A 17 0.50 -13.49 -3.15
CA LYS A 17 0.69 -14.47 -4.24
C LYS A 17 1.82 -14.12 -5.21
N GLN A 18 2.23 -12.85 -5.24
CA GLN A 18 3.25 -12.35 -6.17
C GLN A 18 4.10 -11.26 -5.50
N ILE A 19 5.43 -11.32 -5.70
CA ILE A 19 6.38 -10.30 -5.24
C ILE A 19 7.26 -9.84 -6.40
N GLN A 20 7.45 -8.54 -6.52
CA GLN A 20 8.45 -7.96 -7.41
C GLN A 20 9.80 -7.87 -6.71
N GLY A 21 10.79 -8.64 -7.19
CA GLY A 21 12.10 -8.79 -6.54
C GLY A 21 13.09 -7.67 -6.80
N GLY A 22 12.81 -6.82 -7.79
CA GLY A 22 13.59 -5.64 -8.14
C GLY A 22 14.19 -5.71 -9.53
N TYR A 23 15.41 -5.18 -9.68
CA TYR A 23 16.09 -4.95 -10.96
C TYR A 23 17.41 -5.75 -11.06
N PRO A 24 17.39 -7.06 -11.39
CA PRO A 24 18.59 -7.89 -11.41
C PRO A 24 19.72 -7.36 -12.31
N GLY A 25 19.39 -6.76 -13.44
CA GLY A 25 20.36 -6.14 -14.35
C GLY A 25 21.05 -4.88 -13.81
N ARG A 26 20.56 -4.31 -12.70
CA ARG A 26 21.11 -3.14 -12.01
C ARG A 26 21.69 -3.48 -10.65
N SER A 27 21.12 -4.46 -9.96
CA SER A 27 21.40 -4.78 -8.57
C SER A 27 21.73 -6.25 -8.43
N LYS A 28 23.00 -6.53 -8.07
CA LYS A 28 23.42 -7.89 -7.69
C LYS A 28 22.61 -8.41 -6.50
N ILE A 29 22.18 -7.54 -5.60
CA ILE A 29 21.34 -7.92 -4.46
C ILE A 29 19.97 -8.41 -4.94
N ASP A 30 19.40 -7.81 -5.99
CA ASP A 30 18.08 -8.20 -6.51
C ASP A 30 18.20 -9.51 -7.29
N TYR A 31 19.26 -9.65 -8.08
CA TYR A 31 19.60 -10.90 -8.77
C TYR A 31 19.71 -12.08 -7.79
N GLU A 32 20.54 -11.94 -6.75
CA GLU A 32 20.75 -12.99 -5.76
C GLU A 32 19.49 -13.24 -4.91
N PHE A 33 18.65 -12.22 -4.71
CA PHE A 33 17.41 -12.33 -3.94
C PHE A 33 16.42 -13.22 -4.67
N ILE A 34 16.12 -12.92 -5.94
CA ILE A 34 15.19 -13.72 -6.76
C ILE A 34 15.69 -15.16 -6.84
N LYS A 35 16.98 -15.35 -7.16
CA LYS A 35 17.60 -16.67 -7.29
C LYS A 35 17.57 -17.50 -6.00
N THR A 36 17.68 -16.85 -4.84
CA THR A 36 17.62 -17.53 -3.53
C THR A 36 16.18 -17.80 -3.13
N PHE A 37 15.31 -16.81 -3.22
CA PHE A 37 13.92 -16.89 -2.76
C PHE A 37 13.12 -17.92 -3.57
N LYS A 38 13.33 -18.01 -4.89
CA LYS A 38 12.69 -19.02 -5.75
C LYS A 38 13.03 -20.47 -5.42
N LYS A 39 14.14 -20.73 -4.71
CA LYS A 39 14.48 -22.10 -4.28
C LYS A 39 13.70 -22.56 -3.05
N GLN A 40 13.11 -21.62 -2.30
CA GLN A 40 12.46 -21.89 -1.02
C GLN A 40 10.98 -21.49 -0.97
N SER A 41 10.47 -20.82 -2.02
CA SER A 41 9.11 -20.29 -2.07
C SER A 41 8.41 -20.66 -3.38
N ASN A 42 7.09 -20.86 -3.30
CA ASN A 42 6.24 -21.16 -4.44
C ASN A 42 5.44 -19.94 -4.93
N ILE A 43 5.55 -18.78 -4.27
CA ILE A 43 4.88 -17.57 -4.76
C ILE A 43 5.53 -17.07 -6.04
N LYS A 44 4.76 -16.36 -6.86
CA LYS A 44 5.28 -15.80 -8.12
C LYS A 44 6.29 -14.70 -7.81
N VAL A 45 7.45 -14.74 -8.45
CA VAL A 45 8.48 -13.71 -8.33
C VAL A 45 8.70 -13.05 -9.67
N GLU A 46 8.73 -11.72 -9.65
CA GLU A 46 8.94 -10.89 -10.82
C GLU A 46 10.30 -10.20 -10.80
N ALA A 47 10.96 -10.15 -11.96
CA ALA A 47 12.16 -9.36 -12.21
C ALA A 47 11.88 -8.22 -13.20
N ILE A 48 12.46 -7.05 -12.99
CA ILE A 48 12.26 -5.89 -13.86
C ILE A 48 13.49 -5.65 -14.74
N ALA A 49 13.26 -5.47 -16.04
CA ALA A 49 14.27 -5.06 -17.00
C ALA A 49 13.94 -3.68 -17.60
N GLN A 50 14.91 -2.77 -17.54
CA GLN A 50 14.77 -1.41 -18.08
C GLN A 50 15.14 -1.38 -19.56
N ILE A 51 14.16 -1.63 -20.44
CA ILE A 51 14.43 -1.82 -21.88
C ILE A 51 14.71 -0.52 -22.65
N PHE A 52 14.52 0.63 -21.99
CA PHE A 52 14.93 1.94 -22.49
C PHE A 52 16.43 2.24 -22.30
N GLN A 53 17.16 1.42 -21.55
CA GLN A 53 18.60 1.57 -21.39
C GLN A 53 19.37 1.10 -22.63
N LYS A 54 20.63 1.54 -22.77
CA LYS A 54 21.50 1.10 -23.86
C LYS A 54 21.87 -0.38 -23.74
N ASP A 55 22.05 -0.87 -22.52
CA ASP A 55 22.44 -2.23 -22.18
C ASP A 55 21.23 -3.15 -21.92
N TRP A 56 20.07 -2.86 -22.51
CA TRP A 56 18.82 -3.57 -22.21
C TRP A 56 18.88 -5.09 -22.40
N LYS A 57 19.67 -5.61 -23.36
CA LYS A 57 19.85 -7.07 -23.55
C LYS A 57 20.43 -7.70 -22.29
N LYS A 58 21.49 -7.10 -21.74
CA LYS A 58 22.07 -7.49 -20.45
C LYS A 58 21.06 -7.38 -19.31
N GLN A 59 20.21 -6.34 -19.31
CA GLN A 59 19.16 -6.19 -18.30
C GLN A 59 18.17 -7.37 -18.34
N ILE A 60 17.78 -7.82 -19.54
CA ILE A 60 16.91 -8.99 -19.73
C ILE A 60 17.64 -10.27 -19.37
N ASP A 61 18.86 -10.49 -19.88
CA ASP A 61 19.66 -11.69 -19.62
C ASP A 61 19.81 -11.92 -18.10
N MET A 62 20.27 -10.90 -17.36
CA MET A 62 20.42 -10.99 -15.91
C MET A 62 19.08 -11.20 -15.18
N SER A 63 17.98 -10.64 -15.72
CA SER A 63 16.66 -10.84 -15.13
C SER A 63 16.18 -12.28 -15.31
N LEU A 64 16.29 -12.85 -16.52
CA LEU A 64 15.94 -14.24 -16.79
C LEU A 64 16.84 -15.23 -16.04
N GLU A 65 18.15 -14.99 -16.00
CA GLU A 65 19.12 -15.82 -15.26
C GLU A 65 18.88 -15.84 -13.75
N SER A 66 18.17 -14.85 -13.20
CA SER A 66 17.78 -14.85 -11.78
C SER A 66 16.64 -15.85 -11.48
N GLY A 67 16.01 -16.41 -12.51
CA GLY A 67 14.95 -17.43 -12.42
C GLY A 67 13.55 -16.93 -12.02
N PRO A 68 13.07 -15.75 -12.46
CA PRO A 68 11.76 -15.26 -12.10
C PRO A 68 10.64 -16.03 -12.82
N ASP A 69 9.42 -15.98 -12.30
CA ASP A 69 8.23 -16.47 -13.00
C ASP A 69 7.73 -15.46 -14.04
N ILE A 70 8.02 -14.17 -13.82
CA ILE A 70 7.58 -13.05 -14.67
C ILE A 70 8.76 -12.11 -14.90
N ILE A 71 8.96 -11.69 -16.14
CA ILE A 71 9.86 -10.59 -16.48
C ILE A 71 9.04 -9.36 -16.89
N ASP A 72 9.22 -8.26 -16.17
CA ASP A 72 8.59 -6.98 -16.46
C ASP A 72 9.52 -6.09 -17.30
N LEU A 73 9.08 -5.81 -18.53
CA LEU A 73 9.79 -4.93 -19.44
C LEU A 73 9.21 -3.52 -19.33
N ILE A 74 10.01 -2.58 -18.83
CA ILE A 74 9.58 -1.19 -18.65
C ILE A 74 10.16 -0.27 -19.73
N TYR A 75 9.30 0.55 -20.36
CA TYR A 75 9.72 1.62 -21.28
C TYR A 75 8.75 2.83 -21.15
N PRO A 76 9.24 4.08 -20.97
CA PRO A 76 8.37 5.26 -20.93
C PRO A 76 7.61 5.53 -22.23
N SER A 77 6.29 5.72 -22.14
CA SER A 77 5.44 5.92 -23.32
C SER A 77 4.92 7.33 -23.52
N SER A 78 4.92 8.18 -22.48
CA SER A 78 4.38 9.53 -22.62
C SER A 78 5.23 10.40 -23.56
N GLU A 79 4.57 11.29 -24.30
CA GLU A 79 5.25 12.18 -25.24
C GLU A 79 6.34 13.02 -24.57
N LEU A 80 6.08 13.52 -23.35
CA LEU A 80 7.04 14.30 -22.59
C LEU A 80 8.31 13.51 -22.30
N ARG A 81 8.18 12.23 -21.93
CA ARG A 81 9.34 11.35 -21.66
C ARG A 81 10.10 11.07 -22.96
N LEU A 82 9.40 10.67 -24.01
CA LEU A 82 9.99 10.37 -25.32
C LEU A 82 10.76 11.58 -25.89
N LYS A 83 10.19 12.78 -25.80
CA LYS A 83 10.78 14.01 -26.33
C LYS A 83 11.95 14.53 -25.48
N TYR A 84 11.77 14.65 -24.17
CA TYR A 84 12.72 15.37 -23.32
C TYR A 84 13.76 14.47 -22.65
N VAL A 85 13.44 13.20 -22.41
CA VAL A 85 14.33 12.26 -21.71
C VAL A 85 14.94 11.25 -22.67
N GLN A 86 14.12 10.45 -23.36
CA GLN A 86 14.62 9.40 -24.25
C GLN A 86 15.19 9.95 -25.57
N LYS A 87 14.64 11.07 -26.07
CA LYS A 87 15.00 11.72 -27.33
C LYS A 87 14.86 10.78 -28.53
N VAL A 88 13.73 10.08 -28.62
CA VAL A 88 13.40 9.12 -29.69
C VAL A 88 12.00 9.38 -30.24
N SER A 89 11.73 8.91 -31.45
CA SER A 89 10.37 8.90 -32.01
C SER A 89 9.50 7.81 -31.38
N LYS A 90 8.18 7.93 -31.53
CA LYS A 90 7.22 6.89 -31.13
C LYS A 90 7.53 5.53 -31.80
N GLU A 91 7.86 5.54 -33.10
CA GLU A 91 8.20 4.32 -33.85
C GLU A 91 9.48 3.67 -33.33
N GLN A 92 10.55 4.44 -33.12
CA GLN A 92 11.82 3.92 -32.57
C GLN A 92 11.64 3.28 -31.19
N MET A 93 10.75 3.84 -30.37
CA MET A 93 10.40 3.24 -29.09
C MET A 93 9.62 1.94 -29.28
N MET A 94 8.61 1.91 -30.15
CA MET A 94 7.82 0.70 -30.42
C MET A 94 8.69 -0.43 -30.98
N GLU A 95 9.60 -0.13 -31.91
CA GLU A 95 10.60 -1.08 -32.43
C GLU A 95 11.43 -1.69 -31.30
N ARG A 96 11.91 -0.86 -30.36
CA ARG A 96 12.65 -1.35 -29.18
C ARG A 96 11.80 -2.24 -28.29
N VAL A 97 10.54 -1.87 -28.06
CA VAL A 97 9.62 -2.67 -27.24
C VAL A 97 9.39 -4.04 -27.86
N VAL A 98 9.13 -4.10 -29.17
CA VAL A 98 8.98 -5.37 -29.91
C VAL A 98 10.26 -6.21 -29.83
N GLU A 99 11.42 -5.64 -30.15
CA GLU A 99 12.70 -6.37 -30.09
C GLU A 99 12.97 -6.93 -28.68
N ALA A 100 12.63 -6.16 -27.65
CA ALA A 100 12.85 -6.57 -26.27
C ALA A 100 11.90 -7.69 -25.82
N ILE A 101 10.63 -7.63 -26.21
CA ILE A 101 9.65 -8.68 -25.90
C ILE A 101 10.05 -9.98 -26.61
N GLU A 102 10.37 -9.92 -27.91
CA GLU A 102 10.83 -11.10 -28.67
C GLU A 102 12.11 -11.69 -28.08
N TYR A 103 13.02 -10.84 -27.61
CA TYR A 103 14.25 -11.28 -26.96
C TYR A 103 13.97 -11.96 -25.60
N ALA A 104 13.08 -11.39 -24.78
CA ALA A 104 12.70 -11.96 -23.48
C ALA A 104 11.95 -13.30 -23.62
N ASN A 105 11.13 -13.45 -24.67
CA ASN A 105 10.39 -14.68 -24.99
C ASN A 105 11.28 -15.89 -25.36
N LYS A 106 12.60 -15.72 -25.41
CA LYS A 106 13.55 -16.84 -25.51
C LYS A 106 13.79 -17.56 -24.18
N GLY A 107 13.39 -16.95 -23.06
CA GLY A 107 13.39 -17.57 -21.74
C GLY A 107 12.02 -18.14 -21.36
N ASP A 108 11.93 -18.75 -20.18
CA ASP A 108 10.72 -19.44 -19.70
C ASP A 108 9.77 -18.55 -18.87
N ALA A 109 10.15 -17.30 -18.59
CA ALA A 109 9.36 -16.39 -17.76
C ALA A 109 8.21 -15.77 -18.56
N VAL A 110 7.07 -15.54 -17.90
CA VAL A 110 5.96 -14.79 -18.50
C VAL A 110 6.40 -13.37 -18.78
N VAL A 111 6.22 -12.89 -20.01
CA VAL A 111 6.60 -11.53 -20.39
C VAL A 111 5.47 -10.56 -20.09
N ARG A 112 5.71 -9.64 -19.15
CA ARG A 112 4.87 -8.46 -18.89
C ARG A 112 5.46 -7.23 -19.56
N TYR A 113 4.61 -6.43 -20.20
CA TYR A 113 5.00 -5.10 -20.68
C TYR A 113 4.31 -3.99 -19.87
N ALA A 114 5.12 -3.08 -19.34
CA ALA A 114 4.67 -1.94 -18.56
C ALA A 114 5.12 -0.60 -19.19
N PRO A 115 4.26 0.05 -19.99
CA PRO A 115 4.52 1.39 -20.50
C PRO A 115 4.56 2.40 -19.34
N VAL A 116 5.74 2.89 -18.98
CA VAL A 116 5.88 3.84 -17.87
C VAL A 116 5.24 5.18 -18.25
N ASP A 117 4.53 5.80 -17.31
CA ASP A 117 3.77 7.04 -17.51
C ASP A 117 2.57 6.85 -18.46
N THR A 118 1.89 5.70 -18.33
CA THR A 118 0.74 5.30 -19.16
C THR A 118 -0.37 6.34 -19.10
N THR A 119 -0.66 6.85 -17.90
CA THR A 119 -1.79 7.77 -17.65
C THR A 119 -1.68 9.12 -18.35
N ARG A 120 -0.49 9.46 -18.86
CA ARG A 120 -0.21 10.66 -19.67
C ARG A 120 0.20 10.32 -21.10
N THR A 121 -0.02 9.09 -21.52
CA THR A 121 0.17 8.63 -22.91
C THR A 121 -1.14 8.83 -23.66
N GLU A 122 -1.06 9.39 -24.87
CA GLU A 122 -2.23 9.58 -25.72
C GLU A 122 -2.86 8.23 -26.07
N MET A 123 -4.20 8.12 -25.96
CA MET A 123 -4.89 6.84 -25.94
C MET A 123 -4.71 6.04 -27.24
N SER A 124 -4.81 6.67 -28.40
CA SER A 124 -4.65 5.96 -29.68
C SER A 124 -3.23 5.40 -29.83
N PHE A 125 -2.21 6.18 -29.44
CA PHE A 125 -0.83 5.69 -29.38
C PHE A 125 -0.65 4.55 -28.35
N LEU A 126 -1.26 4.64 -27.17
CA LEU A 126 -1.21 3.57 -26.18
C LEU A 126 -1.78 2.25 -26.74
N ILE A 127 -2.94 2.31 -27.41
CA ILE A 127 -3.55 1.12 -28.02
C ILE A 127 -2.68 0.55 -29.14
N GLU A 128 -2.07 1.38 -29.99
CA GLU A 128 -1.12 0.91 -31.01
C GLU A 128 0.09 0.22 -30.38
N LEU A 129 0.70 0.86 -29.37
CA LEU A 129 1.84 0.33 -28.63
C LEU A 129 1.53 -1.03 -28.01
N LEU A 130 0.40 -1.15 -27.32
CA LEU A 130 -0.03 -2.40 -26.71
C LEU A 130 -0.35 -3.48 -27.76
N LYS A 131 -0.96 -3.14 -28.90
CA LYS A 131 -1.16 -4.09 -30.00
C LYS A 131 0.16 -4.67 -30.50
N ARG A 132 1.19 -3.83 -30.67
CA ARG A 132 2.52 -4.31 -31.08
C ARG A 132 3.18 -5.16 -30.00
N ALA A 133 3.09 -4.74 -28.73
CA ALA A 133 3.61 -5.52 -27.61
C ALA A 133 2.97 -6.90 -27.50
N VAL A 134 1.63 -6.98 -27.59
CA VAL A 134 0.89 -8.25 -27.56
C VAL A 134 1.22 -9.11 -28.77
N SER A 135 1.31 -8.52 -29.97
CA SER A 135 1.69 -9.27 -31.18
C SER A 135 3.12 -9.82 -31.12
N ALA A 136 4.03 -9.13 -30.43
CA ALA A 136 5.40 -9.59 -30.17
C ALA A 136 5.47 -10.70 -29.09
N GLY A 137 4.35 -10.97 -28.41
CA GLY A 137 4.23 -12.03 -27.41
C GLY A 137 4.22 -11.55 -25.96
N ALA A 138 3.85 -10.30 -25.67
CA ALA A 138 3.53 -9.92 -24.29
C ALA A 138 2.29 -10.68 -23.80
N GLN A 139 2.37 -11.26 -22.61
CA GLN A 139 1.33 -12.10 -22.00
C GLN A 139 0.62 -11.42 -20.83
N ARG A 140 1.11 -10.25 -20.40
CA ARG A 140 0.51 -9.37 -19.40
C ARG A 140 0.84 -7.93 -19.74
N ILE A 141 -0.10 -7.03 -19.46
CA ILE A 141 0.07 -5.59 -19.68
C ILE A 141 -0.19 -4.81 -18.39
N THR A 142 0.44 -3.64 -18.27
CA THR A 142 0.28 -2.76 -17.10
C THR A 142 -0.18 -1.37 -17.49
N ILE A 143 -1.06 -0.77 -16.69
CA ILE A 143 -1.29 0.69 -16.67
C ILE A 143 -0.58 1.26 -15.44
N ALA A 144 0.36 2.16 -15.66
CA ALA A 144 1.13 2.82 -14.61
C ALA A 144 0.78 4.31 -14.53
N ASP A 145 0.20 4.73 -13.40
CA ASP A 145 0.07 6.13 -13.02
C ASP A 145 1.36 6.64 -12.38
N THR A 146 2.40 6.76 -13.21
CA THR A 146 3.76 7.10 -12.75
C THR A 146 3.84 8.47 -12.08
N ALA A 147 2.98 9.41 -12.47
CA ALA A 147 2.91 10.75 -11.89
C ALA A 147 1.93 10.88 -10.72
N GLY A 148 1.15 9.83 -10.42
CA GLY A 148 0.18 9.83 -9.32
C GLY A 148 -0.97 10.82 -9.50
N ALA A 149 -1.29 11.19 -10.74
CA ALA A 149 -2.14 12.34 -11.07
C ALA A 149 -3.44 11.97 -11.81
N ILE A 150 -3.67 10.69 -12.11
CA ILE A 150 -4.95 10.28 -12.70
C ILE A 150 -6.06 10.37 -11.65
N ILE A 151 -7.28 10.69 -12.08
CA ILE A 151 -8.47 10.64 -11.24
C ILE A 151 -9.22 9.32 -11.44
N PRO A 152 -10.07 8.88 -10.49
CA PRO A 152 -10.74 7.58 -10.58
C PRO A 152 -11.56 7.38 -11.87
N ALA A 153 -12.26 8.42 -12.33
CA ALA A 153 -13.01 8.38 -13.59
C ALA A 153 -12.09 8.16 -14.82
N GLY A 154 -10.91 8.79 -14.82
CA GLY A 154 -9.91 8.62 -15.87
C GLY A 154 -9.30 7.22 -15.86
N MET A 155 -9.01 6.69 -14.67
CA MET A 155 -8.52 5.32 -14.52
C MET A 155 -9.55 4.30 -15.02
N LYS A 156 -10.82 4.45 -14.62
CA LYS A 156 -11.94 3.61 -15.08
C LYS A 156 -12.11 3.64 -16.60
N PHE A 157 -12.02 4.83 -17.21
CA PHE A 157 -12.04 4.97 -18.67
C PHE A 157 -10.87 4.22 -19.32
N MET A 158 -9.63 4.49 -18.88
CA MET A 158 -8.43 3.89 -19.47
C MET A 158 -8.43 2.36 -19.35
N VAL A 159 -8.83 1.81 -18.21
CA VAL A 159 -8.93 0.36 -18.03
C VAL A 159 -9.97 -0.26 -18.95
N LYS A 160 -11.15 0.34 -19.08
CA LYS A 160 -12.18 -0.15 -20.01
C LYS A 160 -11.72 -0.11 -21.47
N GLU A 161 -11.06 0.96 -21.88
CA GLU A 161 -10.50 1.09 -23.23
C GLU A 161 -9.43 0.04 -23.50
N VAL A 162 -8.57 -0.26 -22.53
CA VAL A 162 -7.56 -1.32 -22.69
C VAL A 162 -8.21 -2.71 -22.72
N LYS A 163 -9.13 -3.03 -21.80
CA LYS A 163 -9.82 -4.33 -21.76
C LYS A 163 -10.73 -4.57 -22.97
N SER A 164 -11.21 -3.54 -23.66
CA SER A 164 -12.00 -3.70 -24.89
C SER A 164 -11.17 -4.16 -26.10
N HIS A 165 -9.84 -4.01 -26.03
CA HIS A 165 -8.91 -4.36 -27.10
C HIS A 165 -8.10 -5.63 -26.83
N PHE A 166 -7.93 -6.02 -25.56
CA PHE A 166 -7.03 -7.10 -25.17
C PHE A 166 -7.68 -8.02 -24.13
N ASP A 167 -7.65 -9.32 -24.40
CA ASP A 167 -8.00 -10.37 -23.44
C ASP A 167 -6.74 -10.92 -22.75
N LEU A 168 -6.06 -10.04 -22.02
CA LEU A 168 -4.89 -10.38 -21.21
C LEU A 168 -5.09 -9.90 -19.77
N PRO A 169 -4.38 -10.49 -18.79
CA PRO A 169 -4.31 -9.95 -17.45
C PRO A 169 -3.79 -8.50 -17.48
N LEU A 170 -4.56 -7.60 -16.87
CA LEU A 170 -4.24 -6.19 -16.76
C LEU A 170 -3.84 -5.84 -15.34
N GLN A 171 -2.61 -5.35 -15.20
CA GLN A 171 -2.03 -4.94 -13.93
C GLN A 171 -2.04 -3.41 -13.79
N ILE A 172 -2.21 -2.91 -12.56
CA ILE A 172 -2.31 -1.48 -12.28
C ILE A 172 -1.26 -1.09 -11.26
N HIS A 173 -0.55 0.00 -11.55
CA HIS A 173 0.44 0.58 -10.67
C HIS A 173 0.13 2.04 -10.41
N CYS A 174 -0.30 2.38 -9.20
CA CYS A 174 -0.66 3.76 -8.83
C CYS A 174 0.34 4.37 -7.85
N HIS A 175 0.86 5.54 -8.21
CA HIS A 175 1.51 6.44 -7.25
C HIS A 175 0.48 7.30 -6.51
N ASN A 176 0.91 7.87 -5.38
CA ASN A 176 0.02 8.54 -4.43
C ASN A 176 0.25 10.05 -4.30
N ASP A 177 0.80 10.73 -5.30
CA ASP A 177 1.15 12.16 -5.27
C ASP A 177 -0.02 13.08 -4.88
N PHE A 178 -1.24 12.74 -5.31
CA PHE A 178 -2.46 13.47 -4.96
C PHE A 178 -3.33 12.75 -3.92
N GLY A 179 -2.81 11.70 -3.26
CA GLY A 179 -3.60 10.89 -2.32
C GLY A 179 -4.67 10.02 -2.99
N LEU A 180 -4.53 9.74 -4.29
CA LEU A 180 -5.54 9.05 -5.10
C LEU A 180 -5.21 7.58 -5.40
N ALA A 181 -4.10 7.03 -4.91
CA ALA A 181 -3.65 5.69 -5.30
C ALA A 181 -4.69 4.60 -4.99
N LEU A 182 -5.31 4.64 -3.81
CA LEU A 182 -6.36 3.70 -3.41
C LEU A 182 -7.61 3.87 -4.27
N ALA A 183 -8.12 5.10 -4.40
CA ALA A 183 -9.32 5.38 -5.17
C ALA A 183 -9.18 5.00 -6.65
N ASN A 184 -8.01 5.27 -7.25
CA ASN A 184 -7.72 4.88 -8.62
C ASN A 184 -7.63 3.36 -8.77
N SER A 185 -7.00 2.67 -7.82
CA SER A 185 -6.86 1.22 -7.90
C SER A 185 -8.19 0.49 -7.72
N LEU A 186 -9.05 0.97 -6.82
CA LEU A 186 -10.43 0.46 -6.70
C LEU A 186 -11.23 0.72 -7.98
N ALA A 187 -11.15 1.93 -8.54
CA ALA A 187 -11.81 2.24 -9.82
C ALA A 187 -11.29 1.38 -10.99
N ALA A 188 -10.02 0.97 -10.95
CA ALA A 188 -9.45 0.04 -11.91
C ALA A 188 -10.00 -1.40 -11.73
N LEU A 189 -10.11 -1.88 -10.49
CA LEU A 189 -10.74 -3.17 -10.18
C LEU A 189 -12.20 -3.20 -10.65
N GLU A 190 -12.98 -2.16 -10.36
CA GLU A 190 -14.36 -2.00 -10.86
C GLU A 190 -14.46 -1.99 -12.39
N ALA A 191 -13.38 -1.64 -13.08
CA ALA A 191 -13.29 -1.59 -14.53
C ALA A 191 -12.79 -2.89 -15.16
N GLY A 192 -12.42 -3.88 -14.36
CA GLY A 192 -11.95 -5.19 -14.82
C GLY A 192 -10.43 -5.36 -14.85
N ALA A 193 -9.68 -4.56 -14.08
CA ALA A 193 -8.27 -4.87 -13.80
C ALA A 193 -8.14 -6.14 -12.95
N ASP A 194 -7.05 -6.88 -13.16
CA ASP A 194 -6.86 -8.22 -12.59
C ASP A 194 -5.86 -8.22 -11.42
N ILE A 195 -4.86 -7.33 -11.47
CA ILE A 195 -3.76 -7.26 -10.50
C ILE A 195 -3.50 -5.80 -10.10
N ILE A 196 -3.29 -5.56 -8.81
CA ILE A 196 -2.95 -4.23 -8.28
C ILE A 196 -1.59 -4.30 -7.58
N ASP A 197 -0.68 -3.40 -7.96
CA ASP A 197 0.57 -3.20 -7.24
C ASP A 197 0.34 -2.44 -5.94
N VAL A 198 0.96 -2.94 -4.88
CA VAL A 198 0.92 -2.35 -3.55
C VAL A 198 2.29 -2.42 -2.89
N THR A 199 2.51 -1.56 -1.92
CA THR A 199 3.69 -1.60 -1.05
C THR A 199 3.28 -1.54 0.41
N ILE A 200 4.10 -2.11 1.30
CA ILE A 200 3.87 -1.96 2.73
C ILE A 200 4.09 -0.48 3.08
N ASN A 201 3.18 0.10 3.86
CA ASN A 201 3.22 1.50 4.30
C ASN A 201 3.17 2.53 3.17
N GLY A 202 2.74 2.14 1.97
CA GLY A 202 2.70 3.01 0.80
C GLY A 202 4.08 3.49 0.36
N LEU A 203 5.16 2.81 0.74
CA LEU A 203 6.53 3.18 0.36
C LEU A 203 6.71 3.19 -1.17
N GLY A 204 7.54 4.11 -1.67
CA GLY A 204 7.85 4.24 -3.08
C GLY A 204 8.51 5.59 -3.37
N GLU A 205 8.60 5.93 -4.65
CA GLU A 205 9.09 7.25 -5.08
C GLU A 205 8.14 8.37 -4.61
N ARG A 206 8.69 9.50 -4.15
CA ARG A 206 7.94 10.71 -3.77
C ARG A 206 6.95 10.47 -2.63
N ALA A 207 5.65 10.69 -2.86
CA ALA A 207 4.57 10.38 -1.93
C ALA A 207 4.25 8.87 -1.85
N GLY A 208 4.96 8.06 -2.63
CA GLY A 208 4.89 6.62 -2.59
C GLY A 208 3.82 6.02 -3.49
N ASN A 209 3.43 4.81 -3.14
CA ASN A 209 2.55 3.94 -3.92
C ASN A 209 1.30 3.59 -3.08
N LEU A 210 0.36 2.84 -3.66
CA LEU A 210 -0.77 2.30 -2.91
C LEU A 210 -0.30 1.43 -1.73
N SER A 211 -0.83 1.71 -0.54
CA SER A 211 -0.57 0.91 0.67
C SER A 211 -1.32 -0.42 0.65
N LEU A 212 -0.62 -1.51 0.97
CA LEU A 212 -1.17 -2.87 1.04
C LEU A 212 -2.37 -2.97 2.01
N ASP A 213 -2.22 -2.45 3.24
CA ASP A 213 -3.24 -2.47 4.28
C ASP A 213 -4.53 -1.76 3.84
N GLU A 214 -4.41 -0.63 3.15
CA GLU A 214 -5.57 0.12 2.68
C GLU A 214 -6.34 -0.65 1.60
N LEU A 215 -5.65 -1.27 0.65
CA LEU A 215 -6.31 -2.05 -0.41
C LEU A 215 -6.99 -3.30 0.17
N VAL A 216 -6.27 -4.07 0.98
CA VAL A 216 -6.78 -5.33 1.55
C VAL A 216 -8.00 -5.08 2.42
N ILE A 217 -7.99 -4.05 3.28
CA ILE A 217 -9.13 -3.76 4.13
C ILE A 217 -10.27 -3.11 3.36
N SER A 218 -9.99 -2.26 2.38
CA SER A 218 -11.05 -1.67 1.55
C SER A 218 -11.79 -2.73 0.73
N THR A 219 -11.06 -3.66 0.10
CA THR A 219 -11.68 -4.76 -0.66
C THR A 219 -12.49 -5.69 0.23
N LEU A 220 -11.95 -6.06 1.40
CA LEU A 220 -12.66 -6.91 2.35
C LEU A 220 -13.93 -6.25 2.90
N VAL A 221 -13.85 -5.00 3.37
CA VAL A 221 -14.93 -4.35 4.13
C VAL A 221 -15.93 -3.62 3.24
N LEU A 222 -15.49 -3.00 2.14
CA LEU A 222 -16.36 -2.20 1.28
C LEU A 222 -16.92 -2.98 0.08
N TYR A 223 -16.24 -4.05 -0.34
CA TYR A 223 -16.63 -4.85 -1.52
C TYR A 223 -16.98 -6.30 -1.17
N ASP A 224 -16.89 -6.70 0.11
CA ASP A 224 -17.07 -8.10 0.55
C ASP A 224 -16.18 -9.07 -0.25
N LEU A 225 -14.96 -8.61 -0.59
CA LEU A 225 -13.99 -9.34 -1.40
C LEU A 225 -12.79 -9.73 -0.55
N ASP A 226 -12.79 -10.98 -0.09
CA ASP A 226 -11.64 -11.57 0.59
C ASP A 226 -10.57 -12.01 -0.43
N LEU A 227 -9.39 -11.37 -0.36
CA LEU A 227 -8.23 -11.69 -1.18
C LEU A 227 -7.43 -12.90 -0.66
N GLY A 228 -7.87 -13.53 0.44
CA GLY A 228 -7.18 -14.61 1.12
C GLY A 228 -5.91 -14.13 1.84
N ILE A 229 -5.90 -12.88 2.28
CA ILE A 229 -4.78 -12.25 3.00
C ILE A 229 -5.07 -12.27 4.50
N ASP A 230 -4.14 -12.78 5.30
CA ASP A 230 -4.21 -12.70 6.76
C ASP A 230 -4.00 -11.26 7.22
N THR A 231 -5.10 -10.59 7.57
CA THR A 231 -5.12 -9.19 7.98
C THR A 231 -4.58 -8.98 9.38
N LYS A 232 -4.58 -9.99 10.25
CA LYS A 232 -4.26 -9.85 11.68
C LYS A 232 -2.83 -9.39 11.93
N GLY A 233 -1.92 -9.65 10.99
CA GLY A 233 -0.52 -9.25 11.07
C GLY A 233 -0.19 -7.88 10.46
N LEU A 234 -1.17 -7.15 9.91
CA LEU A 234 -0.89 -5.94 9.12
C LEU A 234 -0.25 -4.82 9.95
N PHE A 235 -0.74 -4.56 11.16
CA PHE A 235 -0.15 -3.55 12.05
C PHE A 235 1.32 -3.87 12.40
N GLU A 236 1.60 -5.10 12.80
CA GLU A 236 2.97 -5.55 13.13
C GLU A 236 3.90 -5.54 11.90
N LEU A 237 3.39 -5.93 10.73
CA LEU A 237 4.15 -5.84 9.48
C LEU A 237 4.49 -4.39 9.13
N SER A 238 3.54 -3.47 9.30
CA SER A 238 3.73 -2.05 9.12
C SER A 238 4.82 -1.50 10.05
N LYS A 239 4.78 -1.84 11.36
CA LYS A 239 5.80 -1.45 12.34
C LYS A 239 7.17 -2.06 12.09
N TYR A 240 7.23 -3.30 11.62
CA TYR A 240 8.46 -3.94 11.20
C TYR A 240 9.12 -3.17 10.05
N ILE A 241 8.36 -2.78 9.02
CA ILE A 241 8.87 -2.01 7.88
C ILE A 241 9.26 -0.59 8.26
N GLU A 242 8.48 0.09 9.11
CA GLU A 242 8.82 1.41 9.66
C GLU A 242 10.19 1.36 10.36
N THR A 243 10.41 0.34 11.21
CA THR A 243 11.68 0.14 11.92
C THR A 243 12.84 -0.11 10.96
N LEU A 244 12.62 -0.97 9.96
CA LEU A 244 13.66 -1.36 9.01
C LEU A 244 14.07 -0.19 8.10
N THR A 245 13.10 0.57 7.60
CA THR A 245 13.34 1.65 6.63
C THR A 245 13.68 2.98 7.30
N LYS A 246 13.38 3.13 8.59
CA LYS A 246 13.50 4.37 9.36
C LYS A 246 12.64 5.50 8.79
N VAL A 247 11.60 5.15 8.05
CA VAL A 247 10.60 6.10 7.54
C VAL A 247 9.40 6.03 8.48
N PRO A 248 9.20 7.04 9.34
CA PRO A 248 8.09 7.03 10.28
C PRO A 248 6.76 7.17 9.55
N LEU A 249 5.74 6.48 10.06
CA LEU A 249 4.36 6.66 9.61
C LEU A 249 3.64 7.72 10.45
N PRO A 250 2.73 8.50 9.86
CA PRO A 250 1.81 9.31 10.64
C PRO A 250 1.05 8.45 11.64
N ASP A 251 0.90 8.92 12.87
CA ASP A 251 0.08 8.23 13.88
C ASP A 251 -1.37 8.06 13.40
N THR A 252 -1.84 8.96 12.51
CA THR A 252 -3.18 8.94 11.90
C THR A 252 -3.26 8.17 10.58
N LYS A 253 -2.21 7.46 10.15
CA LYS A 253 -2.24 6.63 8.94
C LYS A 253 -3.48 5.71 8.96
N PRO A 254 -4.29 5.66 7.89
CA PRO A 254 -5.44 4.76 7.86
C PRO A 254 -5.02 3.31 8.14
N ILE A 255 -5.91 2.57 8.81
CA ILE A 255 -5.78 1.14 9.16
C ILE A 255 -4.68 0.83 10.19
N VAL A 256 -3.42 1.15 9.89
CA VAL A 256 -2.25 0.73 10.69
C VAL A 256 -1.63 1.86 11.53
N GLY A 257 -2.23 3.06 11.52
CA GLY A 257 -1.80 4.17 12.37
C GLY A 257 -2.03 3.88 13.86
N LYS A 258 -1.16 4.42 14.71
CA LYS A 258 -1.30 4.34 16.17
C LYS A 258 -2.65 4.86 16.66
N TRP A 259 -3.17 5.90 16.01
CA TRP A 259 -4.41 6.57 16.37
C TRP A 259 -5.61 6.18 15.48
N ALA A 260 -5.45 5.23 14.56
CA ALA A 260 -6.50 4.84 13.61
C ALA A 260 -7.83 4.42 14.28
N PHE A 261 -7.76 3.86 15.50
CA PHE A 261 -8.93 3.39 16.28
C PHE A 261 -9.10 4.17 17.58
N THR A 262 -8.91 5.50 17.52
CA THR A 262 -9.00 6.38 18.69
C THR A 262 -10.36 7.06 18.77
N HIS A 263 -11.03 6.98 19.92
CA HIS A 263 -12.31 7.64 20.17
C HIS A 263 -12.17 8.65 21.30
N LYS A 264 -12.19 9.95 20.97
CA LYS A 264 -11.88 11.04 21.91
C LYS A 264 -13.12 11.70 22.53
N LEU A 265 -14.17 11.92 21.75
CA LEU A 265 -15.38 12.59 22.23
C LEU A 265 -16.20 11.62 23.09
N ASP A 266 -16.67 12.04 24.27
CA ASP A 266 -17.38 11.14 25.20
C ASP A 266 -18.58 10.43 24.57
N ALA A 267 -19.33 11.10 23.70
CA ALA A 267 -20.42 10.49 22.94
C ALA A 267 -19.95 9.36 22.00
N HIS A 268 -18.78 9.50 21.37
CA HIS A 268 -18.18 8.45 20.55
C HIS A 268 -17.69 7.29 21.42
N VAL A 269 -17.08 7.60 22.57
CA VAL A 269 -16.66 6.57 23.55
C VAL A 269 -17.88 5.78 24.04
N TRP A 270 -18.98 6.45 24.34
CA TRP A 270 -20.21 5.78 24.72
C TRP A 270 -20.75 4.87 23.61
N GLY A 271 -20.78 5.35 22.37
CA GLY A 271 -21.22 4.54 21.24
C GLY A 271 -20.34 3.32 21.02
N VAL A 272 -19.01 3.48 21.01
CA VAL A 272 -18.10 2.35 20.78
C VAL A 272 -18.09 1.32 21.92
N LEU A 273 -18.31 1.74 23.17
CA LEU A 273 -18.44 0.82 24.30
C LEU A 273 -19.79 0.11 24.34
N THR A 274 -20.83 0.73 23.79
CA THR A 274 -22.17 0.13 23.70
C THR A 274 -22.25 -0.87 22.55
N TYR A 275 -21.82 -0.47 21.35
CA TYR A 275 -21.78 -1.31 20.16
C TYR A 275 -20.68 -0.80 19.21
N PRO A 276 -19.49 -1.42 19.21
CA PRO A 276 -18.33 -0.93 18.45
C PRO A 276 -18.58 -0.59 16.98
N PRO A 277 -19.35 -1.38 16.20
CA PRO A 277 -19.60 -1.09 14.79
C PRO A 277 -20.28 0.26 14.49
N LEU A 278 -20.85 0.95 15.49
CA LEU A 278 -21.37 2.31 15.31
C LEU A 278 -20.29 3.30 14.85
N TYR A 279 -19.04 3.09 15.27
CA TYR A 279 -17.91 3.96 14.92
C TYR A 279 -16.71 3.19 14.37
N GLU A 280 -16.69 1.86 14.47
CA GLU A 280 -15.61 1.00 14.00
C GLU A 280 -16.10 0.10 12.87
N VAL A 281 -16.19 0.67 11.67
CA VAL A 281 -16.48 -0.08 10.43
C VAL A 281 -15.43 -1.18 10.20
N VAL A 282 -14.21 -0.95 10.68
CA VAL A 282 -13.13 -1.94 10.75
C VAL A 282 -12.87 -2.23 12.23
N PRO A 283 -13.09 -3.46 12.73
CA PRO A 283 -12.66 -3.82 14.08
C PRO A 283 -11.13 -3.75 14.21
N PRO A 284 -10.56 -3.14 15.25
CA PRO A 284 -9.10 -3.00 15.38
C PRO A 284 -8.37 -4.35 15.40
N GLU A 285 -8.97 -5.38 15.98
CA GLU A 285 -8.41 -6.72 16.08
C GLU A 285 -8.28 -7.41 14.71
N LEU A 286 -9.10 -6.99 13.73
CA LEU A 286 -9.03 -7.50 12.35
C LEU A 286 -7.66 -7.22 11.74
N VAL A 287 -7.01 -6.11 12.12
CA VAL A 287 -5.73 -5.67 11.56
C VAL A 287 -4.56 -5.78 12.52
N GLY A 288 -4.79 -6.40 13.69
CA GLY A 288 -3.80 -6.53 14.75
C GLY A 288 -3.53 -5.22 15.50
N ASN A 289 -4.44 -4.25 15.45
CA ASN A 289 -4.36 -3.01 16.18
C ASN A 289 -5.29 -3.06 17.42
N LYS A 290 -5.37 -1.96 18.17
CA LYS A 290 -6.21 -1.85 19.38
C LYS A 290 -6.97 -0.53 19.42
N ARG A 291 -8.16 -0.56 20.01
CA ARG A 291 -8.90 0.64 20.36
C ARG A 291 -8.14 1.46 21.39
N ILE A 292 -8.17 2.78 21.25
CA ILE A 292 -7.60 3.73 22.21
C ILE A 292 -8.66 4.74 22.64
N ILE A 293 -8.84 4.89 23.95
CA ILE A 293 -9.66 5.95 24.55
C ILE A 293 -8.69 6.92 25.23
N PRO A 294 -8.32 8.02 24.57
CA PRO A 294 -7.40 8.99 25.13
C PRO A 294 -8.13 9.88 26.14
N ILE A 295 -7.45 10.22 27.23
CA ILE A 295 -8.01 11.11 28.26
C ILE A 295 -7.53 12.54 28.01
N GLY A 296 -8.47 13.48 27.87
CA GLY A 296 -8.14 14.88 27.67
C GLY A 296 -9.36 15.78 27.59
N LYS A 297 -9.23 16.93 26.91
CA LYS A 297 -10.23 18.03 26.89
C LYS A 297 -11.69 17.63 26.58
N TYR A 298 -11.94 16.54 25.86
CA TYR A 298 -13.30 16.12 25.48
C TYR A 298 -13.75 14.83 26.16
N SER A 299 -13.02 14.40 27.19
CA SER A 299 -13.37 13.24 28.01
C SER A 299 -14.50 13.63 28.96
N GLY A 300 -15.59 12.87 28.92
CA GLY A 300 -16.69 13.02 29.86
C GLY A 300 -16.77 11.81 30.81
N PRO A 301 -17.91 11.64 31.51
CA PRO A 301 -18.06 10.60 32.52
C PRO A 301 -17.82 9.19 31.98
N VAL A 302 -18.22 8.92 30.73
CA VAL A 302 -18.09 7.58 30.14
C VAL A 302 -16.63 7.25 29.88
N ALA A 303 -15.88 8.17 29.28
CA ALA A 303 -14.46 8.00 29.00
C ALA A 303 -13.62 7.90 30.28
N ILE A 304 -13.89 8.75 31.28
CA ILE A 304 -13.19 8.69 32.57
C ILE A 304 -13.47 7.35 33.26
N LYS A 305 -14.72 6.91 33.34
CA LYS A 305 -15.09 5.63 33.94
C LYS A 305 -14.42 4.45 33.23
N ALA A 306 -14.49 4.42 31.90
CA ALA A 306 -13.84 3.39 31.10
C ALA A 306 -12.33 3.32 31.33
N LYS A 307 -11.66 4.48 31.48
CA LYS A 307 -10.23 4.52 31.78
C LYS A 307 -9.90 4.08 33.19
N LEU A 308 -10.70 4.49 34.18
CA LEU A 308 -10.54 4.02 35.56
C LEU A 308 -10.69 2.50 35.63
N ASP A 309 -11.71 1.94 35.00
CA ASP A 309 -11.93 0.50 34.92
C ASP A 309 -10.75 -0.22 34.23
N GLN A 310 -10.22 0.33 33.13
CA GLN A 310 -9.04 -0.19 32.45
C GLN A 310 -7.81 -0.24 33.37
N LEU A 311 -7.64 0.76 34.23
CA LEU A 311 -6.51 0.90 35.14
C LEU A 311 -6.74 0.24 36.52
N GLY A 312 -7.91 -0.37 36.74
CA GLY A 312 -8.25 -1.08 37.98
C GLY A 312 -8.74 -0.18 39.13
N TYR A 313 -9.24 1.02 38.81
CA TYR A 313 -9.73 1.99 39.79
C TYR A 313 -11.23 2.22 39.66
N LYS A 314 -11.85 2.72 40.74
CA LYS A 314 -13.25 3.11 40.76
C LYS A 314 -13.39 4.52 41.32
N ALA A 315 -14.39 5.23 40.83
CA ALA A 315 -14.78 6.53 41.36
C ALA A 315 -16.31 6.64 41.40
N ASP A 316 -16.83 7.37 42.37
CA ASP A 316 -18.24 7.78 42.39
C ASP A 316 -18.48 8.98 41.45
N ASP A 317 -19.74 9.39 41.30
CA ASP A 317 -20.11 10.42 40.33
C ASP A 317 -19.52 11.81 40.66
N ASP A 318 -19.37 12.13 41.95
CA ASP A 318 -18.79 13.40 42.41
C ASP A 318 -17.26 13.42 42.16
N GLU A 319 -16.59 12.30 42.46
CA GLU A 319 -15.18 12.10 42.15
C GLU A 319 -14.93 12.15 40.63
N ILE A 320 -15.78 11.50 39.82
CA ILE A 320 -15.68 11.54 38.35
C ILE A 320 -15.78 12.97 37.83
N LYS A 321 -16.75 13.75 38.32
CA LYS A 321 -16.91 15.15 37.94
C LYS A 321 -15.65 15.98 38.25
N ALA A 322 -15.10 15.82 39.46
CA ALA A 322 -13.87 16.51 39.87
C ALA A 322 -12.65 16.08 39.03
N ILE A 323 -12.55 14.80 38.67
CA ILE A 323 -11.51 14.28 37.78
C ILE A 323 -11.62 14.91 36.39
N ILE A 324 -12.84 15.01 35.82
CA ILE A 324 -13.07 15.62 34.50
C ILE A 324 -12.56 17.07 34.49
N GLU A 325 -12.95 17.90 35.47
CA GLU A 325 -12.54 19.30 35.54
C GLU A 325 -11.00 19.45 35.55
N LYS A 326 -10.30 18.63 36.33
CA LYS A 326 -8.83 18.61 36.38
C LYS A 326 -8.19 18.09 35.10
N VAL A 327 -8.77 17.05 34.49
CA VAL A 327 -8.31 16.48 33.21
C VAL A 327 -8.43 17.51 32.10
N GLU A 328 -9.57 18.20 32.01
CA GLU A 328 -9.81 19.22 30.99
C GLU A 328 -8.82 20.36 31.10
N ALA A 329 -8.60 20.89 32.31
CA ALA A 329 -7.63 21.95 32.57
C ALA A 329 -6.21 21.51 32.17
N LYS A 330 -5.76 20.34 32.64
CA LYS A 330 -4.40 19.84 32.33
C LYS A 330 -4.22 19.55 30.85
N ALA A 331 -5.23 18.98 30.19
CA ALA A 331 -5.19 18.70 28.75
C ALA A 331 -5.20 19.99 27.91
N TYR A 332 -5.93 21.01 28.36
CA TYR A 332 -5.95 22.32 27.72
C TYR A 332 -4.56 22.95 27.73
N ASP A 333 -3.90 22.98 28.89
CA ASP A 333 -2.57 23.54 29.07
C ASP A 333 -1.49 22.77 28.28
N ARG A 334 -1.62 21.44 28.19
CA ARG A 334 -0.69 20.58 27.45
C ARG A 334 -0.89 20.59 25.93
N HIS A 335 -2.06 21.03 25.46
CA HIS A 335 -2.51 20.85 24.08
C HIS A 335 -2.48 19.38 23.60
N ALA A 336 -2.56 18.42 24.53
CA ALA A 336 -2.46 16.99 24.28
C ALA A 336 -3.25 16.18 25.31
N SER A 337 -3.54 14.92 24.97
CA SER A 337 -4.08 13.96 25.94
C SER A 337 -3.05 13.62 27.02
N LEU A 338 -3.55 13.27 28.20
CA LEU A 338 -2.73 12.89 29.35
C LEU A 338 -2.19 11.47 29.16
N THR A 339 -1.01 11.22 29.73
CA THR A 339 -0.54 9.84 29.93
C THR A 339 -1.29 9.17 31.07
N ASP A 340 -1.19 7.85 31.16
CA ASP A 340 -1.84 7.09 32.24
C ASP A 340 -1.27 7.51 33.60
N GLU A 341 0.02 7.83 33.70
CA GLU A 341 0.64 8.34 34.93
C GLU A 341 0.09 9.71 35.31
N GLU A 342 -0.06 10.63 34.36
CA GLU A 342 -0.60 11.96 34.60
C GLU A 342 -2.08 11.92 34.99
N PHE A 343 -2.84 11.00 34.39
CA PHE A 343 -4.22 10.75 34.75
C PHE A 343 -4.31 10.20 36.17
N LEU A 344 -3.49 9.22 36.53
CA LEU A 344 -3.47 8.65 37.88
C LEU A 344 -3.05 9.65 38.96
N GLN A 345 -2.18 10.62 38.64
CA GLN A 345 -1.89 11.73 39.55
C GLN A 345 -3.16 12.54 39.88
N ILE A 346 -3.96 12.88 38.87
CA ILE A 346 -5.24 13.58 39.07
C ILE A 346 -6.19 12.73 39.93
N VAL A 347 -6.27 11.42 39.64
CA VAL A 347 -7.10 10.51 40.43
C VAL A 347 -6.65 10.48 41.90
N LYS A 348 -5.34 10.51 42.19
CA LYS A 348 -4.80 10.56 43.57
C LYS A 348 -5.17 11.85 44.28
N GLU A 349 -5.06 12.97 43.57
CA GLU A 349 -5.41 14.28 44.12
C GLU A 349 -6.89 14.38 44.50
N VAL A 350 -7.78 13.75 43.74
CA VAL A 350 -9.22 13.77 44.01
C VAL A 350 -9.61 12.76 45.10
N LYS A 351 -9.09 11.53 45.04
CA LYS A 351 -9.48 10.45 45.95
C LYS A 351 -8.70 10.42 47.28
N GLY A 352 -7.57 11.12 47.38
CA GLY A 352 -6.68 11.13 48.55
C GLY A 352 -5.83 9.85 48.75
N THR A 353 -6.35 8.68 48.38
CA THR A 353 -5.62 7.39 48.37
C THR A 353 -6.07 6.56 47.17
N ILE A 354 -5.09 5.94 46.50
CA ILE A 354 -5.29 5.01 45.38
C ILE A 354 -4.82 3.63 45.78
#